data_AF-A0A7D5JYR1-F1
#
_entry.id   AF-A0A7D5JYR1-F1
#
_cell.length_a   1.000
_cell.length_b   1.000
_cell.length_c   1.000
_cell.angle_alpha   90.00
_cell.angle_beta   90.00
_cell.angle_gamma   90.00
#
_symmetry.space_group_name_H-M   'P 1'
#
loop_
_entity.id
_entity.type
_entity.pdbx_description
1 polymer ?
#
loop_
_entity_poly.entity_id
_entity_poly.type
_entity_poly.pdbx_seq_one_letter_code
_entity_poly.pdbx_strand_id
1 'polypeptide(L)'
;MARPGAGHAAAHHAASAVTAILWPVDQTMDAFKQRVIENSQRPAPVEGIKRAEKYEQRWFDPSIRLTEDLKDNEGRVFARKGDVVNPLKTVPFVQTLYFINGDDADQLAWMKRQVPETLMSKIILVRGSIPDTSAALDSRIYFDQNGVLSKRFGLTAVPARITPAPSGERLNIEVFPVR
;
A
#
# COMPACT_ATOMS: atom_id res chain seq x y z
N MET A 1 -39.12 -25.37 63.60
CA MET A 1 -39.03 -25.71 62.17
C MET A 1 -38.87 -24.41 61.39
N ALA A 2 -37.73 -24.17 60.74
CA ALA A 2 -37.48 -23.01 59.88
C ALA A 2 -37.02 -23.50 58.50
N ARG A 3 -37.60 -22.95 57.44
CA ARG A 3 -37.40 -23.33 56.03
C ARG A 3 -36.05 -22.82 55.50
N PRO A 4 -35.32 -23.59 54.66
CA PRO A 4 -34.16 -23.08 53.93
C PRO A 4 -34.60 -22.26 52.70
N GLY A 5 -33.75 -21.30 52.35
CA GLY A 5 -34.09 -20.09 51.60
C GLY A 5 -34.12 -20.24 50.09
N ALA A 6 -34.97 -19.40 49.48
CA ALA A 6 -35.11 -19.13 48.05
C ALA A 6 -33.89 -18.40 47.43
N GLY A 7 -32.68 -18.64 47.93
CA GLY A 7 -31.47 -17.89 47.55
C GLY A 7 -30.64 -18.49 46.42
N HIS A 8 -30.81 -19.78 46.10
CA HIS A 8 -29.93 -20.46 45.13
C HIS A 8 -30.42 -20.38 43.67
N ALA A 9 -31.73 -20.19 43.41
CA ALA A 9 -32.26 -20.09 42.05
C ALA A 9 -32.05 -18.71 41.40
N ALA A 10 -31.89 -17.65 42.21
CA ALA A 10 -31.70 -16.28 41.71
C ALA A 10 -30.26 -16.03 41.19
N ALA A 11 -29.27 -16.75 41.71
CA ALA A 11 -27.86 -16.57 41.33
C ALA A 11 -27.54 -17.11 39.92
N HIS A 12 -28.22 -18.15 39.45
CA HIS A 12 -28.00 -18.72 38.11
C HIS A 12 -28.67 -17.92 36.97
N HIS A 13 -29.77 -17.19 37.24
CA HIS A 13 -30.41 -16.34 36.24
C HIS A 13 -29.68 -15.00 36.01
N ALA A 14 -29.05 -14.43 37.05
CA ALA A 14 -28.31 -13.18 36.93
C ALA A 14 -27.05 -13.30 36.06
N ALA A 15 -26.35 -14.44 36.13
CA ALA A 15 -25.16 -14.69 35.31
C ALA A 15 -25.47 -14.77 33.80
N SER A 16 -26.60 -15.38 33.40
CA SER A 16 -26.98 -15.46 31.98
C SER A 16 -27.41 -14.11 31.39
N ALA A 17 -28.05 -13.24 32.18
CA ALA A 17 -28.48 -11.91 31.72
C ALA A 17 -27.29 -10.95 31.54
N VAL A 18 -26.29 -11.00 32.42
CA VAL A 18 -25.07 -10.19 32.30
C VAL A 18 -24.23 -10.62 31.09
N THR A 19 -24.14 -11.92 30.82
CA THR A 19 -23.48 -12.44 29.61
C THR A 19 -24.24 -12.05 28.33
N ALA A 20 -25.58 -12.07 28.31
CA ALA A 20 -26.36 -11.69 27.12
C ALA A 20 -26.26 -10.19 26.76
N ILE A 21 -25.98 -9.31 27.74
CA ILE A 21 -25.81 -7.86 27.55
C ILE A 21 -24.38 -7.53 27.09
N LEU A 22 -23.38 -8.28 27.55
CA LEU A 22 -21.97 -8.06 27.21
C LEU A 22 -21.53 -8.80 25.93
N TRP A 23 -22.18 -9.91 25.58
CA TRP A 23 -21.88 -10.73 24.40
C TRP A 23 -21.89 -9.96 23.07
N PRO A 24 -22.86 -9.07 22.77
CA PRO A 24 -22.84 -8.27 21.54
C PRO A 24 -21.68 -7.28 21.50
N VAL A 25 -21.27 -6.73 22.66
CA VAL A 25 -20.18 -5.75 22.75
C VAL A 25 -18.84 -6.42 22.47
N ASP A 26 -18.60 -7.61 23.01
CA ASP A 26 -17.39 -8.39 22.74
C ASP A 26 -17.31 -8.79 21.25
N GLN A 27 -18.42 -9.21 20.63
CA GLN A 27 -18.44 -9.49 19.18
C GLN A 27 -18.20 -8.24 18.33
N THR A 28 -18.75 -7.08 18.70
CA THR A 28 -18.45 -5.83 17.98
C THR A 28 -17.00 -5.40 18.13
N MET A 29 -16.40 -5.62 19.29
CA MET A 29 -15.00 -5.29 19.58
C MET A 29 -14.06 -6.24 18.83
N ASP A 30 -14.36 -7.54 18.79
CA ASP A 30 -13.57 -8.52 18.07
C ASP A 30 -13.74 -8.39 16.55
N ALA A 31 -14.96 -8.12 16.07
CA ALA A 31 -15.18 -7.77 14.67
C ALA A 31 -14.47 -6.45 14.28
N PHE A 32 -14.39 -5.48 15.20
CA PHE A 32 -13.63 -4.25 14.99
C PHE A 32 -12.11 -4.51 14.96
N LYS A 33 -11.57 -5.30 15.89
CA LYS A 33 -10.15 -5.72 15.89
C LYS A 33 -9.81 -6.50 14.63
N GLN A 34 -10.67 -7.44 14.23
CA GLN A 34 -10.50 -8.21 12.99
C GLN A 34 -10.55 -7.29 11.79
N ARG A 35 -11.49 -6.34 11.72
CA ARG A 35 -11.50 -5.31 10.67
C ARG A 35 -10.23 -4.44 10.67
N VAL A 36 -9.65 -4.11 11.82
CA VAL A 36 -8.39 -3.33 11.89
C VAL A 36 -7.21 -4.17 11.38
N ILE A 37 -7.16 -5.46 11.71
CA ILE A 37 -6.15 -6.41 11.21
C ILE A 37 -6.33 -6.64 9.71
N GLU A 38 -7.54 -6.96 9.27
CA GLU A 38 -7.92 -7.17 7.88
C GLU A 38 -7.67 -5.92 7.05
N ASN A 39 -8.07 -4.72 7.49
CA ASN A 39 -7.79 -3.48 6.76
C ASN A 39 -6.30 -3.13 6.73
N SER A 40 -5.53 -3.53 7.75
CA SER A 40 -4.07 -3.40 7.77
C SER A 40 -3.40 -4.34 6.76
N GLN A 41 -3.93 -5.56 6.61
CA GLN A 41 -3.41 -6.59 5.71
C GLN A 41 -3.94 -6.48 4.28
N ARG A 42 -5.12 -5.89 4.10
CA ARG A 42 -5.82 -5.74 2.84
C ARG A 42 -6.41 -4.32 2.73
N PRO A 43 -5.54 -3.32 2.47
CA PRO A 43 -5.97 -1.93 2.39
C PRO A 43 -6.99 -1.70 1.25
N ALA A 44 -7.71 -0.58 1.35
CA ALA A 44 -8.63 -0.16 0.31
C ALA A 44 -7.90 -0.01 -1.05
N PRO A 45 -8.48 -0.51 -2.16
CA PRO A 45 -7.88 -0.37 -3.48
C PRO A 45 -7.65 1.09 -3.87
N VAL A 46 -6.57 1.35 -4.59
CA VAL A 46 -6.34 2.64 -5.23
C VAL A 46 -7.36 2.84 -6.34
N GLU A 47 -8.15 3.90 -6.22
CA GLU A 47 -9.20 4.24 -7.18
C GLU A 47 -8.62 4.61 -8.55
N GLY A 48 -9.37 4.30 -9.62
CA GLY A 48 -9.03 4.69 -10.99
C GLY A 48 -7.96 3.83 -11.68
N ILE A 49 -7.31 2.91 -10.97
CA ILE A 49 -6.32 1.98 -11.55
C ILE A 49 -7.01 0.78 -12.15
N LYS A 50 -6.78 0.53 -13.45
CA LYS A 50 -7.35 -0.56 -14.22
C LYS A 50 -6.32 -1.64 -14.53
N ARG A 51 -6.78 -2.77 -15.09
CA ARG A 51 -5.87 -3.72 -15.73
C ARG A 51 -5.38 -3.12 -17.05
N ALA A 52 -4.10 -3.29 -17.35
CA ALA A 52 -3.51 -2.87 -18.61
C ALA A 52 -3.99 -3.74 -19.79
N GLU A 53 -4.46 -3.09 -20.86
CA GLU A 53 -4.94 -3.76 -22.08
C GLU A 53 -3.90 -3.76 -23.20
N LYS A 54 -2.98 -2.80 -23.18
CA LYS A 54 -1.91 -2.64 -24.17
C LYS A 54 -0.61 -2.24 -23.47
N TYR A 55 0.50 -2.45 -24.18
CA TYR A 55 1.79 -1.98 -23.70
C TYR A 55 1.90 -0.47 -23.88
N GLU A 56 2.38 0.22 -22.85
CA GLU A 56 2.68 1.64 -22.91
C GLU A 56 4.05 1.89 -22.26
N GLN A 57 4.81 2.83 -22.83
CA GLN A 57 6.08 3.27 -22.28
C GLN A 57 6.18 4.79 -22.38
N ARG A 58 6.68 5.43 -21.32
CA ARG A 58 6.95 6.87 -21.33
C ARG A 58 8.03 7.26 -20.35
N TRP A 59 8.66 8.38 -20.65
CA TRP A 59 9.57 9.06 -19.72
C TRP A 59 8.80 9.89 -18.70
N PHE A 60 9.27 9.88 -17.46
CA PHE A 60 8.81 10.74 -16.39
C PHE A 60 9.94 11.67 -15.95
N ASP A 61 9.69 12.97 -16.03
CA ASP A 61 10.60 14.00 -15.51
C ASP A 61 10.17 14.34 -14.08
N PRO A 62 10.97 13.97 -13.06
CA PRO A 62 10.64 14.21 -11.66
C PRO A 62 10.97 15.64 -11.22
N SER A 63 11.34 16.54 -12.15
CA SER A 63 11.65 17.93 -11.83
C SER A 63 10.44 18.62 -11.22
N ILE A 64 10.65 19.24 -10.06
CA ILE A 64 9.62 20.00 -9.36
C ILE A 64 9.99 21.47 -9.35
N ARG A 65 8.97 22.33 -9.42
CA ARG A 65 9.14 23.75 -9.14
C ARG A 65 8.98 23.99 -7.65
N LEU A 66 9.98 24.60 -7.03
CA LEU A 66 9.95 24.91 -5.61
C LEU A 66 8.91 26.01 -5.31
N THR A 67 8.05 25.75 -4.34
CA THR A 67 7.02 26.69 -3.89
C THR A 67 7.51 27.62 -2.77
N GLU A 68 8.65 27.30 -2.18
CA GLU A 68 9.31 28.02 -1.09
C GLU A 68 10.84 27.88 -1.18
N ASP A 69 11.57 28.74 -0.46
CA ASP A 69 13.02 28.65 -0.34
C ASP A 69 13.40 27.42 0.51
N LEU A 70 14.35 26.61 0.03
CA LEU A 70 14.91 25.50 0.79
C LEU A 70 16.15 25.96 1.55
N LYS A 71 16.20 25.62 2.84
CA LYS A 71 17.26 25.99 3.77
C LYS A 71 17.89 24.77 4.40
N ASP A 72 19.20 24.83 4.64
CA ASP A 72 19.88 23.84 5.46
C ASP A 72 19.60 24.07 6.97
N ASN A 73 20.17 23.22 7.81
CA ASN A 73 19.98 23.28 9.27
C ASN A 73 20.56 24.55 9.91
N GLU A 74 21.42 25.28 9.20
CA GLU A 74 22.00 26.56 9.63
C GLU A 74 21.20 27.76 9.09
N GLY A 75 20.11 27.51 8.36
CA GLY A 75 19.25 28.54 7.77
C GLY A 75 19.76 29.11 6.45
N ARG A 76 20.84 28.56 5.87
CA ARG A 76 21.37 29.01 4.58
C ARG A 76 20.49 28.50 3.45
N VAL A 77 20.04 29.43 2.59
CA VAL A 77 19.22 29.09 1.43
C VAL A 77 20.11 28.49 0.34
N PHE A 78 19.83 27.24 -0.04
CA PHE A 78 20.57 26.54 -1.11
C PHE A 78 19.75 26.32 -2.38
N ALA A 79 18.43 26.53 -2.32
CA ALA A 79 17.56 26.60 -3.49
C ALA A 79 16.42 27.59 -3.23
N ARG A 80 16.05 28.38 -4.24
CA ARG A 80 15.09 29.47 -4.13
C ARG A 80 13.70 29.03 -4.57
N LYS A 81 12.68 29.66 -3.99
CA LYS A 81 11.31 29.60 -4.51
C LYS A 81 11.32 29.95 -5.99
N GLY A 82 10.66 29.12 -6.80
CA GLY A 82 10.59 29.26 -8.25
C GLY A 82 11.64 28.44 -9.00
N ASP A 83 12.70 27.97 -8.36
CA ASP A 83 13.69 27.10 -9.00
C ASP A 83 13.03 25.79 -9.47
N VAL A 84 13.53 25.26 -10.59
CA VAL A 84 13.18 23.93 -11.08
C VAL A 84 14.32 22.99 -10.70
N VAL A 85 14.03 22.06 -9.79
CA VAL A 85 15.02 21.11 -9.28
C VAL A 85 14.66 19.69 -9.67
N ASN A 86 15.63 18.96 -10.19
CA ASN A 86 15.50 17.53 -10.43
C ASN A 86 16.13 16.76 -9.27
N PRO A 87 15.34 16.09 -8.41
CA PRO A 87 15.87 15.39 -7.24
C PRO A 87 16.83 14.25 -7.62
N LEU A 88 16.76 13.70 -8.84
CA LEU A 88 17.65 12.63 -9.28
C LEU A 88 19.10 13.07 -9.49
N LYS A 89 19.34 14.38 -9.66
CA LYS A 89 20.71 14.93 -9.76
C LYS A 89 21.46 14.89 -8.44
N THR A 90 20.74 14.79 -7.33
CA THR A 90 21.31 14.79 -5.99
C THR A 90 21.15 13.43 -5.32
N VAL A 91 20.00 12.77 -5.51
CA VAL A 91 19.70 11.46 -4.94
C VAL A 91 19.37 10.48 -6.07
N PRO A 92 20.29 9.57 -6.43
CA PRO A 92 20.08 8.67 -7.54
C PRO A 92 18.93 7.69 -7.25
N PHE A 93 18.13 7.41 -8.27
CA PHE A 93 17.09 6.39 -8.20
C PHE A 93 17.68 5.00 -8.46
N VAL A 94 17.92 4.24 -7.40
CA VAL A 94 18.70 2.98 -7.43
C VAL A 94 17.83 1.72 -7.28
N GLN A 95 16.53 1.82 -7.57
CA GLN A 95 15.57 0.74 -7.37
C GLN A 95 14.64 0.58 -8.59
N THR A 96 14.07 -0.61 -8.72
CA THR A 96 12.97 -0.90 -9.66
C THR A 96 11.68 -0.97 -8.86
N LEU A 97 10.64 -0.26 -9.29
CA LEU A 97 9.32 -0.35 -8.69
C LEU A 97 8.40 -1.16 -9.59
N TYR A 98 7.69 -2.12 -8.99
CA TYR A 98 6.64 -2.88 -9.64
C TYR A 98 5.31 -2.52 -9.00
N PHE A 99 4.32 -2.17 -9.81
CA PHE A 99 2.95 -1.93 -9.37
C PHE A 99 2.06 -3.04 -9.91
N ILE A 100 1.34 -3.74 -9.03
CA ILE A 100 0.46 -4.86 -9.41
C ILE A 100 -0.85 -4.84 -8.63
N ASN A 101 -1.88 -5.46 -9.19
CA ASN A 101 -3.05 -5.93 -8.44
C ASN A 101 -2.75 -7.33 -7.88
N GLY A 102 -2.67 -7.47 -6.56
CA GLY A 102 -2.38 -8.74 -5.89
C GLY A 102 -3.52 -9.76 -5.96
N ASP A 103 -4.74 -9.34 -6.32
CA ASP A 103 -5.87 -10.26 -6.57
C ASP A 103 -5.88 -10.84 -7.99
N ASP A 104 -4.99 -10.37 -8.86
CA ASP A 104 -4.95 -10.74 -10.28
C ASP A 104 -3.85 -11.79 -10.51
N ALA A 105 -4.28 -13.03 -10.76
CA ALA A 105 -3.37 -14.16 -10.93
C ALA A 105 -2.37 -13.97 -12.08
N ASP A 106 -2.77 -13.30 -13.17
CA ASP A 106 -1.90 -13.08 -14.32
C ASP A 106 -0.84 -12.04 -14.00
N GLN A 107 -1.17 -11.06 -13.15
CA GLN A 107 -0.21 -10.07 -12.65
C GLN A 107 0.78 -10.68 -11.66
N LEU A 108 0.33 -11.60 -10.80
CA LEU A 108 1.23 -12.38 -9.95
C LEU A 108 2.17 -13.24 -10.79
N ALA A 109 1.64 -13.93 -11.82
CA ALA A 109 2.44 -14.72 -12.74
C ALA A 109 3.44 -13.86 -13.53
N TRP A 110 3.03 -12.67 -13.97
CA TRP A 110 3.91 -11.68 -14.59
C TRP A 110 5.02 -11.24 -13.65
N MET A 111 4.70 -10.95 -12.39
CA MET A 111 5.68 -10.52 -11.39
C MET A 111 6.73 -11.61 -11.12
N LYS A 112 6.32 -12.88 -11.04
CA LYS A 112 7.24 -14.03 -10.87
C LYS A 112 8.28 -14.17 -12.00
N ARG A 113 8.00 -13.63 -13.18
CA ARG A 113 8.92 -13.66 -14.33
C ARG A 113 9.88 -12.48 -14.38
N GLN A 114 9.71 -11.49 -13.51
CA GLN A 114 10.53 -10.29 -13.54
C GLN A 114 11.92 -10.55 -12.97
N VAL A 115 12.93 -10.06 -13.66
CA VAL A 115 14.29 -9.93 -13.14
C VAL A 115 14.57 -8.44 -13.03
N PRO A 116 14.67 -7.89 -11.80
CA PRO A 116 14.94 -6.46 -11.62
C PRO A 116 16.26 -6.06 -12.27
N GLU A 117 16.25 -4.94 -12.98
CA GLU A 117 17.44 -4.36 -13.61
C GLU A 117 18.38 -3.70 -12.58
N THR A 118 17.87 -3.45 -11.38
CA THR A 118 18.57 -2.78 -10.28
C THR A 118 18.76 -3.71 -9.08
N LEU A 119 19.79 -3.44 -8.27
CA LEU A 119 20.08 -4.20 -7.04
C LEU A 119 18.92 -4.24 -6.03
N MET A 120 18.11 -3.18 -6.00
CA MET A 120 16.93 -3.10 -5.13
C MET A 120 15.65 -3.13 -5.96
N SER A 121 14.63 -3.80 -5.46
CA SER A 121 13.29 -3.73 -6.04
C SER A 121 12.21 -3.67 -4.97
N LYS A 122 11.05 -3.12 -5.33
CA LYS A 122 9.87 -3.08 -4.48
C LYS A 122 8.64 -3.50 -5.27
N ILE A 123 7.86 -4.40 -4.69
CA ILE A 123 6.55 -4.79 -5.21
C ILE A 123 5.50 -4.02 -4.42
N ILE A 124 4.71 -3.22 -5.13
CA ILE A 124 3.75 -2.27 -4.58
C ILE A 124 2.37 -2.68 -5.09
N LEU A 125 1.47 -2.99 -4.15
CA LEU A 125 0.09 -3.28 -4.46
C LEU A 125 -0.71 -2.00 -4.65
N VAL A 126 -1.54 -1.98 -5.69
CA VAL A 126 -2.64 -1.01 -5.83
C VAL A 126 -3.99 -1.58 -5.38
N ARG A 127 -4.05 -2.91 -5.23
CA ARG A 127 -5.21 -3.68 -4.77
C ARG A 127 -4.70 -5.05 -4.32
N GLY A 128 -5.41 -5.67 -3.38
CA GLY A 128 -5.18 -7.05 -2.97
C GLY A 128 -4.61 -7.18 -1.55
N SER A 129 -4.44 -8.43 -1.14
CA SER A 129 -3.96 -8.80 0.20
C SER A 129 -2.44 -8.82 0.24
N ILE A 130 -1.87 -8.05 1.16
CA ILE A 130 -0.44 -8.00 1.43
C ILE A 130 0.09 -9.38 1.87
N PRO A 131 -0.49 -10.08 2.88
CA PRO A 131 0.02 -11.38 3.28
C PRO A 131 -0.11 -12.44 2.19
N ASP A 132 -1.24 -12.49 1.47
CA ASP A 132 -1.44 -13.49 0.40
C ASP A 132 -0.45 -13.28 -0.75
N THR A 133 -0.24 -12.02 -1.15
CA THR A 133 0.75 -11.68 -2.19
C THR A 133 2.17 -11.98 -1.70
N SER A 134 2.48 -11.68 -0.44
CA SER A 134 3.80 -11.94 0.14
C SER A 134 4.11 -13.43 0.15
N ALA A 135 3.14 -14.25 0.53
CA ALA A 135 3.26 -15.71 0.48
C ALA A 135 3.37 -16.22 -0.97
N ALA A 136 2.60 -15.66 -1.90
CA ALA A 136 2.59 -16.09 -3.30
C ALA A 136 3.89 -15.77 -4.06
N LEU A 137 4.59 -14.70 -3.68
CA LEU A 137 5.79 -14.19 -4.33
C LEU A 137 7.08 -14.40 -3.51
N ASP A 138 6.98 -14.91 -2.29
CA ASP A 138 8.09 -15.02 -1.33
C ASP A 138 8.92 -13.73 -1.24
N SER A 139 8.20 -12.61 -1.09
CA SER A 139 8.78 -11.27 -1.24
C SER A 139 8.14 -10.28 -0.28
N ARG A 140 8.90 -9.23 0.06
CA ARG A 140 8.38 -8.09 0.80
C ARG A 140 7.42 -7.28 -0.08
N ILE A 141 6.21 -7.09 0.43
CA ILE A 141 5.14 -6.37 -0.26
C ILE A 141 4.88 -5.02 0.41
N TYR A 142 4.67 -4.00 -0.42
CA TYR A 142 4.24 -2.67 -0.03
C TYR A 142 2.84 -2.42 -0.61
N PHE A 143 2.15 -1.39 -0.11
CA PHE A 143 0.88 -0.95 -0.67
C PHE A 143 0.96 0.54 -0.98
N ASP A 144 0.44 0.97 -2.12
CA ASP A 144 0.36 2.38 -2.49
C ASP A 144 -0.83 3.04 -1.76
N GLN A 145 -0.71 3.18 -0.45
CA GLN A 145 -1.78 3.69 0.40
C GLN A 145 -2.22 5.07 -0.10
N ASN A 146 -3.53 5.21 -0.33
CA ASN A 146 -4.17 6.42 -0.86
C ASN A 146 -3.70 6.83 -2.28
N GLY A 147 -2.98 5.95 -2.98
CA GLY A 147 -2.52 6.15 -4.36
C GLY A 147 -1.44 7.21 -4.52
N VAL A 148 -0.64 7.49 -3.49
CA VAL A 148 0.36 8.58 -3.51
C VAL A 148 1.35 8.41 -4.66
N LEU A 149 1.90 7.21 -4.83
CA LEU A 149 2.88 6.92 -5.88
C LEU A 149 2.19 6.82 -7.25
N SER A 150 1.05 6.16 -7.34
CA SER A 150 0.28 6.04 -8.59
C SER A 150 -0.10 7.42 -9.13
N LYS A 151 -0.57 8.34 -8.26
CA LYS A 151 -0.85 9.73 -8.64
C LYS A 151 0.41 10.47 -9.06
N ARG A 152 1.50 10.37 -8.27
CA ARG A 152 2.77 11.04 -8.58
C ARG A 152 3.32 10.62 -9.94
N PHE A 153 3.26 9.32 -10.24
CA PHE A 153 3.77 8.79 -11.48
C PHE A 153 2.76 8.86 -12.62
N GLY A 154 1.49 9.17 -12.37
CA GLY A 154 0.43 9.20 -13.38
C GLY A 154 0.07 7.81 -13.90
N LEU A 155 0.06 6.80 -13.02
CA LEU A 155 -0.39 5.45 -13.37
C LEU A 155 -1.92 5.42 -13.44
N THR A 156 -2.45 4.83 -14.50
CA THR A 156 -3.89 4.57 -14.71
C THR A 156 -4.18 3.09 -14.92
N ALA A 157 -3.14 2.28 -15.13
CA ALA A 157 -3.26 0.85 -15.30
C ALA A 157 -2.03 0.09 -14.75
N VAL A 158 -2.25 -1.16 -14.36
CA VAL A 158 -1.23 -2.12 -13.86
C VAL A 158 -1.40 -3.48 -14.59
N PRO A 159 -0.34 -4.30 -14.68
CA PRO A 159 0.96 -4.16 -14.05
C PRO A 159 1.84 -3.08 -14.69
N ALA A 160 2.62 -2.39 -13.86
CA ALA A 160 3.55 -1.36 -14.29
C ALA A 160 4.94 -1.54 -13.67
N ARG A 161 5.97 -1.11 -14.39
CA ARG A 161 7.37 -1.13 -13.98
C ARG A 161 7.96 0.26 -14.10
N ILE A 162 8.70 0.70 -13.08
CA ILE A 162 9.40 1.98 -13.08
C ILE A 162 10.88 1.73 -12.82
N THR A 163 11.73 2.15 -13.74
CA THR A 163 13.20 2.03 -13.67
C THR A 163 13.86 3.39 -13.90
N PRO A 164 15.12 3.60 -13.44
CA PRO A 164 15.88 4.78 -13.84
C PRO A 164 16.18 4.76 -15.34
N ALA A 165 16.10 5.93 -15.99
CA ALA A 165 16.62 6.08 -17.35
C ALA A 165 18.15 5.93 -17.36
N PRO A 166 18.77 5.52 -18.49
CA PRO A 166 20.23 5.47 -18.60
C PRO A 166 20.93 6.82 -18.30
N SER A 167 20.25 7.94 -18.54
CA SER A 167 20.77 9.27 -18.21
C SER A 167 20.80 9.57 -16.71
N GLY A 168 20.08 8.80 -15.88
CA GLY A 168 19.90 9.04 -14.45
C GLY A 168 18.97 10.22 -14.10
N GLU A 169 18.56 11.05 -15.07
CA GLU A 169 17.77 12.26 -14.81
C GLU A 169 16.26 12.09 -15.02
N ARG A 170 15.83 10.92 -15.53
CA ARG A 170 14.42 10.59 -15.75
C ARG A 170 14.12 9.18 -15.27
N LEU A 171 12.84 8.85 -15.16
CA LEU A 171 12.38 7.48 -14.94
C LEU A 171 11.72 6.96 -16.21
N ASN A 172 11.95 5.69 -16.52
CA ASN A 172 11.17 4.94 -17.49
C ASN A 172 9.94 4.36 -16.79
N ILE A 173 8.75 4.61 -17.32
CA ILE A 173 7.51 4.00 -16.85
C ILE A 173 6.97 3.13 -17.96
N GLU A 174 6.81 1.85 -17.67
CA GLU A 174 6.23 0.85 -18.57
C GLU A 174 4.99 0.25 -17.95
N VAL A 175 3.99 -0.02 -18.77
CA VAL A 175 2.72 -0.68 -18.41
C VAL A 175 2.54 -1.88 -19.34
N PHE A 176 2.22 -3.04 -18.80
CA PHE A 176 2.28 -4.31 -19.54
C PHE A 176 0.91 -4.99 -19.60
N PRO A 177 0.41 -5.35 -20.79
CA PRO A 177 -0.75 -6.23 -20.87
C PRO A 177 -0.32 -7.63 -20.41
N VAL A 178 -1.13 -8.22 -19.53
CA VAL A 178 -0.92 -9.61 -19.08
C VAL A 178 -2.11 -10.46 -19.47
N ARG A 179 -1.88 -11.77 -19.56
CA ARG A 179 -2.82 -12.82 -19.92
C ARG A 179 -2.45 -14.08 -19.17
#